data_AF-A0A3A0A3Y0-F1
#
_entry.id   AF-A0A3A0A3Y0-F1
#
_cell.length_a   1.000
_cell.length_b   1.000
_cell.length_c   1.000
_cell.angle_alpha   90.00
_cell.angle_beta   90.00
_cell.angle_gamma   90.00
#
_symmetry.space_group_name_H-M   'P 1'
#
loop_
_entity.id
_entity.type
_entity.pdbx_description
1 polymer ?
#
loop_
_entity_poly.entity_id
_entity_poly.type
_entity_poly.pdbx_seq_one_letter_code
_entity_poly.pdbx_strand_id
1 'polypeptide(L)'
;MRTQRLGTVLTVINFVLFLLLLTQARPLVAQNVAPVLRGRALEIVDNQGRVRASITVEPAVTMNSRTYPETVLLRLTDPKRGPVVKLTASEEGSALGLSDDAEGGVQIFARNMGSFVKVVSKEGRTRLIKP
;
A
#
# COMPACT_ATOMS: atom_id res chain seq x y z
N MET A 1 30.06 45.43 7.19
CA MET A 1 30.18 44.66 8.45
C MET A 1 28.85 44.16 9.03
N ARG A 2 27.72 44.90 8.98
CA ARG A 2 26.43 44.45 9.54
C ARG A 2 25.81 43.25 8.79
N THR A 3 25.84 43.26 7.46
CA THR A 3 25.34 42.18 6.60
C THR A 3 26.19 40.90 6.73
N GLN A 4 27.52 41.05 6.81
CA GLN A 4 28.43 39.94 7.09
C GLN A 4 28.15 39.28 8.45
N ARG A 5 27.95 40.08 9.51
CA ARG A 5 27.58 39.56 10.84
C ARG A 5 26.24 38.83 10.82
N LEU A 6 25.25 39.36 10.11
CA LEU A 6 23.94 38.72 9.97
C LEU A 6 24.05 37.37 9.26
N GLY A 7 24.84 37.30 8.18
CA GLY A 7 25.13 36.05 7.47
C GLY A 7 25.81 35.02 8.37
N THR A 8 26.82 35.43 9.14
CA THR A 8 27.51 34.54 10.09
C THR A 8 26.57 33.99 11.16
N VAL A 9 25.70 34.83 11.73
CA VAL A 9 24.72 34.40 12.73
C VAL A 9 23.74 33.39 12.13
N LEU A 10 23.23 33.64 10.93
CA LEU A 10 22.34 32.69 10.23
C LEU A 10 23.03 31.36 9.96
N THR A 11 24.30 31.36 9.55
CA THR A 11 25.06 30.13 9.31
C THR A 11 25.23 29.31 10.60
N VAL A 12 25.56 29.97 11.71
CA VAL A 12 25.69 29.29 13.01
C VAL A 12 24.34 28.71 13.45
N ILE A 13 23.25 29.46 13.31
CA ILE A 13 21.90 28.96 13.64
C ILE A 13 21.55 27.74 12.78
N ASN A 14 21.77 27.81 11.46
CA ASN A 14 21.53 26.69 10.56
C ASN A 14 22.40 25.48 10.90
N PHE A 15 23.66 25.69 11.29
CA PHE A 15 24.56 24.62 11.68
C PHE A 15 24.14 23.95 13.00
N VAL A 16 23.72 24.73 14.00
CA VAL A 16 23.16 24.22 15.26
C VAL A 16 21.87 23.44 14.99
N LEU A 17 20.97 23.98 14.16
CA LEU A 17 19.76 23.26 13.73
C LEU A 17 20.12 21.96 13.03
N PHE A 18 21.09 21.97 12.12
CA PHE A 18 21.54 20.76 11.42
C PHE A 18 22.05 19.69 12.37
N LEU A 19 22.88 20.04 13.35
CA LEU A 19 23.33 19.12 14.40
C LEU A 19 22.19 18.60 15.27
N LEU A 20 21.21 19.45 15.60
CA LEU A 20 20.01 19.04 16.33
C LEU A 20 19.14 18.08 15.52
N LEU A 21 19.01 18.27 14.21
CA LEU A 21 18.29 17.33 13.34
C LEU A 21 19.02 16.00 13.23
N LEU A 22 20.35 16.00 13.11
CA LEU A 22 21.15 14.77 13.08
C LEU A 22 21.03 13.96 14.37
N THR A 23 20.91 14.61 15.52
CA THR A 23 20.70 13.93 16.81
C THR A 23 19.28 13.41 17.02
N GLN A 24 18.28 14.04 16.37
CA GLN A 24 16.89 13.55 16.33
C GLN A 24 16.68 12.45 15.30
N ALA A 25 17.51 12.39 14.25
CA ALA A 25 17.59 11.30 13.29
C ALA A 25 18.22 10.04 13.92
N ARG A 26 17.76 9.65 15.11
CA ARG A 26 18.03 8.33 15.65
C ARG A 26 17.33 7.33 14.74
N PRO A 27 18.04 6.36 14.15
CA PRO A 27 17.35 5.17 13.67
C PRO A 27 16.57 4.64 14.88
N LEU A 28 15.25 4.45 14.73
CA LEU A 28 14.48 3.61 15.63
C LEU A 28 15.06 2.21 15.49
N VAL A 29 16.15 1.95 16.20
CA VAL A 29 16.63 0.60 16.46
C VAL A 29 15.52 0.01 17.31
N ALA A 30 14.63 -0.75 16.67
CA ALA A 30 13.57 -1.48 17.35
C ALA A 30 14.23 -2.52 18.25
N GLN A 31 14.57 -2.11 19.48
CA GLN A 31 15.23 -2.98 20.47
C GLN A 31 14.26 -4.04 21.00
N ASN A 32 12.95 -3.89 20.74
CA ASN A 32 11.90 -4.85 21.04
C ASN A 32 10.86 -4.86 19.90
N VAL A 33 10.29 -6.03 19.61
CA VAL A 33 9.17 -6.16 18.66
C VAL A 33 7.97 -5.41 19.24
N ALA A 34 7.47 -4.39 18.53
CA ALA A 34 6.24 -3.72 18.92
C ALA A 34 5.10 -4.75 18.96
N PRO A 35 4.34 -4.88 20.06
CA PRO A 35 3.34 -5.93 20.21
C PRO A 35 2.20 -5.81 19.19
N VAL A 36 1.83 -4.57 18.80
CA VAL A 36 0.84 -4.29 17.75
C VAL A 36 1.21 -2.98 17.05
N LEU A 37 1.24 -3.00 15.72
CA LEU A 37 1.33 -1.78 14.90
C LEU A 37 -0.08 -1.31 14.53
N ARG A 38 -0.50 -0.14 15.04
CA ARG A 38 -1.78 0.48 14.69
C ARG A 38 -1.55 1.60 13.70
N GLY A 39 -2.07 1.43 12.49
CA GLY A 39 -2.02 2.42 11.43
C GLY A 39 -3.24 2.30 10.54
N ARG A 40 -3.45 3.32 9.71
CA ARG A 40 -4.48 3.33 8.66
C ARG A 40 -3.94 2.79 7.32
N ALA A 41 -2.63 2.71 7.19
CA ALA A 41 -1.93 2.12 6.06
C ALA A 41 -0.53 1.63 6.48
N LEU A 42 -0.01 0.64 5.77
CA LEU A 42 1.37 0.19 5.79
C LEU A 42 1.84 0.06 4.33
N GLU A 43 3.03 0.57 4.01
CA GLU A 43 3.65 0.39 2.71
C GLU A 43 5.07 -0.16 2.86
N ILE A 44 5.45 -1.06 1.97
CA ILE A 44 6.83 -1.51 1.77
C ILE A 44 7.33 -0.86 0.49
N VAL A 45 8.42 -0.11 0.56
CA VAL A 45 9.02 0.60 -0.59
C VAL A 45 10.39 0.01 -0.93
N ASP A 46 10.79 0.08 -2.21
CA ASP A 46 12.15 -0.28 -2.63
C ASP A 46 13.15 0.89 -2.50
N ASN A 47 14.42 0.63 -2.82
CA ASN A 47 15.51 1.62 -2.76
C ASN A 47 15.30 2.83 -3.69
N GLN A 48 14.36 2.75 -4.64
CA GLN A 48 14.00 3.85 -5.54
C GLN A 48 12.74 4.58 -5.08
N GLY A 49 12.19 4.22 -3.91
CA GLY A 49 10.97 4.81 -3.34
C GLY A 49 9.67 4.26 -3.92
N ARG A 50 9.69 3.17 -4.69
CA ARG A 50 8.48 2.60 -5.29
C ARG A 50 7.81 1.62 -4.33
N VAL A 51 6.49 1.71 -4.21
CA VAL A 51 5.69 0.77 -3.40
C VAL A 51 5.75 -0.64 -4.00
N ARG A 52 6.08 -1.62 -3.16
CA ARG A 52 6.20 -3.06 -3.47
C ARG A 52 5.08 -3.87 -2.83
N ALA A 53 4.60 -3.42 -1.68
CA ALA A 53 3.43 -3.98 -1.02
C ALA A 53 2.70 -2.90 -0.22
N SER A 54 1.39 -3.05 -0.05
CA SER A 54 0.61 -2.19 0.82
C SER A 54 -0.49 -2.94 1.56
N ILE A 55 -0.78 -2.50 2.78
CA ILE A 55 -1.98 -2.85 3.56
C ILE A 55 -2.73 -1.55 3.79
N THR A 56 -3.90 -1.39 3.18
CA THR A 56 -4.69 -0.14 3.26
C THR A 56 -6.16 -0.41 3.53
N VAL A 57 -6.84 0.60 4.10
CA VAL A 57 -8.30 0.65 4.19
C VAL A 57 -8.79 1.65 3.15
N GLU A 58 -9.57 1.17 2.17
CA GLU A 58 -10.18 2.00 1.14
C GLU A 58 -11.62 2.32 1.55
N PRO A 59 -12.05 3.59 1.51
CA PRO A 59 -13.39 3.98 1.91
C PRO A 59 -14.45 3.37 0.99
N ALA A 60 -15.70 3.33 1.46
CA ALA A 60 -16.83 2.95 0.62
C ALA A 60 -16.95 3.91 -0.58
N VAL A 61 -17.20 3.34 -1.77
CA VAL A 61 -17.34 4.12 -3.02
C VAL A 61 -18.61 3.72 -3.75
N THR A 62 -19.30 4.69 -4.34
CA THR A 62 -20.41 4.41 -5.26
C THR A 62 -19.94 4.59 -6.68
N MET A 63 -20.03 3.55 -7.50
CA MET A 63 -19.65 3.57 -8.91
C MET A 63 -20.69 2.82 -9.74
N ASN A 64 -21.13 3.41 -10.86
CA ASN A 64 -22.14 2.84 -11.76
C ASN A 64 -23.43 2.39 -11.01
N SER A 65 -23.96 3.26 -10.15
CA SER A 65 -25.15 2.99 -9.32
C SER A 65 -25.04 1.82 -8.35
N ARG A 66 -23.82 1.33 -8.09
CA ARG A 66 -23.53 0.31 -7.08
C ARG A 66 -22.60 0.89 -6.01
N THR A 67 -23.00 0.76 -4.75
CA THR A 67 -22.15 1.05 -3.61
C THR A 67 -21.29 -0.17 -3.28
N TYR A 68 -19.99 0.05 -3.18
CA TYR A 68 -19.01 -0.90 -2.68
C TYR A 68 -18.65 -0.49 -1.26
N PRO A 69 -18.70 -1.42 -0.28
CA PRO A 69 -18.39 -1.10 1.11
C PRO A 69 -16.91 -0.75 1.31
N GLU A 70 -16.60 -0.19 2.48
CA GLU A 70 -15.21 -0.07 2.94
C GLU A 70 -14.51 -1.43 2.83
N THR A 71 -13.29 -1.43 2.30
CA THR A 71 -12.57 -2.66 2.02
C THR A 71 -11.15 -2.55 2.55
N VAL A 72 -10.68 -3.59 3.24
CA VAL A 72 -9.27 -3.76 3.60
C VAL A 72 -8.56 -4.48 2.45
N LEU A 73 -7.44 -3.93 1.99
CA LEU A 73 -6.67 -4.45 0.87
C LEU A 73 -5.23 -4.72 1.27
N LEU A 74 -4.77 -5.94 0.98
CA LEU A 74 -3.35 -6.28 0.88
C LEU A 74 -3.00 -6.39 -0.60
N ARG A 75 -2.00 -5.64 -1.05
CA ARG A 75 -1.52 -5.64 -2.44
C ARG A 75 -0.04 -5.97 -2.49
N LEU A 76 0.38 -6.83 -3.42
CA LEU A 76 1.77 -6.94 -3.86
C LEU A 76 1.86 -6.38 -5.28
N THR A 77 2.74 -5.41 -5.44
CA THR A 77 2.83 -4.56 -6.63
C THR A 77 4.08 -4.92 -7.41
N ASP A 78 3.96 -5.18 -8.70
CA ASP A 78 5.07 -5.12 -9.63
C ASP A 78 5.29 -3.64 -10.03
N PRO A 79 6.53 -3.11 -10.01
CA PRO A 79 6.75 -1.68 -10.12
C PRO A 79 6.52 -1.16 -11.55
N LYS A 80 6.44 -2.04 -12.54
CA LYS A 80 6.16 -1.69 -13.94
C LYS A 80 4.70 -1.92 -14.31
N ARG A 81 4.01 -2.77 -13.55
CA ARG A 81 2.76 -3.43 -13.95
C ARG A 81 1.61 -3.22 -12.97
N GLY A 82 1.89 -2.69 -11.78
CA GLY A 82 0.89 -2.48 -10.74
C GLY A 82 0.62 -3.74 -9.90
N PRO A 83 -0.50 -3.79 -9.15
CA PRO A 83 -0.81 -4.88 -8.25
C PRO A 83 -1.07 -6.21 -8.98
N VAL A 84 -0.20 -7.20 -8.75
CA VAL A 84 -0.29 -8.56 -9.34
C VAL A 84 -0.85 -9.59 -8.36
N VAL A 85 -0.77 -9.30 -7.05
CA VAL A 85 -1.45 -10.06 -6.01
C VAL A 85 -2.31 -9.11 -5.21
N LYS A 86 -3.56 -9.49 -4.99
CA LYS A 86 -4.52 -8.69 -4.22
C LYS A 86 -5.36 -9.59 -3.32
N LEU A 87 -5.36 -9.30 -2.02
CA LEU A 87 -6.28 -9.91 -1.06
C LEU A 87 -7.19 -8.81 -0.54
N THR A 88 -8.50 -9.07 -0.53
CA THR A 88 -9.51 -8.10 -0.08
C THR A 88 -10.43 -8.70 0.96
N ALA A 89 -10.86 -7.89 1.91
CA ALA A 89 -11.95 -8.21 2.82
C ALA A 89 -12.86 -6.98 3.01
N SER A 90 -14.16 -7.19 2.96
CA SER A 90 -15.19 -6.21 3.27
C SER A 90 -16.43 -6.89 3.88
N GLU A 91 -17.46 -6.11 4.19
CA GLU A 91 -18.75 -6.64 4.68
C GLU A 91 -19.46 -7.57 3.67
N GLU A 92 -19.12 -7.49 2.38
CA GLU A 92 -19.68 -8.36 1.32
C GLU A 92 -18.90 -9.69 1.14
N GLY A 93 -17.78 -9.85 1.85
CA GLY A 93 -16.94 -11.03 1.84
C GLY A 93 -15.48 -10.75 1.49
N SER A 94 -14.80 -11.74 0.91
CA SER A 94 -13.37 -11.67 0.61
C SER A 94 -13.03 -12.17 -0.79
N ALA A 95 -11.85 -11.78 -1.27
CA ALA A 95 -11.32 -12.24 -2.53
C ALA A 95 -9.79 -12.30 -2.52
N LEU A 96 -9.23 -13.27 -3.23
CA LEU A 96 -7.82 -13.35 -3.59
C LEU A 96 -7.69 -13.31 -5.11
N GLY A 97 -6.93 -12.36 -5.63
CA GLY A 97 -6.59 -12.23 -7.04
C GLY A 97 -5.09 -12.45 -7.26
N LEU A 98 -4.78 -13.25 -8.27
CA LEU A 98 -3.44 -13.45 -8.83
C LEU A 98 -3.54 -13.10 -10.33
N SER A 99 -2.86 -12.05 -10.77
CA SER A 99 -2.83 -11.64 -12.17
C SER A 99 -1.42 -11.72 -12.73
N ASP A 100 -1.32 -11.92 -14.05
CA ASP A 100 -0.07 -11.92 -14.79
C ASP A 100 0.22 -10.56 -15.46
N ASP A 101 -0.42 -9.49 -14.95
CA ASP A 101 -0.44 -8.10 -15.47
C ASP A 101 -1.21 -7.88 -16.79
N ALA A 102 -1.42 -8.93 -17.59
CA ALA A 102 -2.44 -8.89 -18.62
C ALA A 102 -3.84 -8.99 -17.99
N GLU A 103 -4.91 -8.77 -18.76
CA GLU A 103 -6.31 -8.96 -18.30
C GLU A 103 -6.61 -10.40 -17.79
N GLY A 104 -5.62 -11.31 -17.83
CA GLY A 104 -5.65 -12.68 -17.34
C GLY A 104 -5.35 -12.83 -15.85
N GLY A 105 -5.70 -14.00 -15.31
CA GLY A 105 -5.42 -14.35 -13.92
C GLY A 105 -6.45 -15.29 -13.30
N VAL A 106 -6.28 -15.51 -12.00
CA VAL A 106 -7.17 -16.32 -11.16
C VAL A 106 -7.68 -15.46 -10.01
N GLN A 107 -8.99 -15.49 -9.80
CA GLN A 107 -9.65 -14.79 -8.70
C GLN A 107 -10.50 -15.80 -7.93
N ILE A 108 -10.24 -15.93 -6.65
CA ILE A 108 -10.99 -16.77 -5.73
C ILE A 108 -11.90 -15.83 -4.94
N PHE A 109 -13.20 -16.11 -4.95
CA PHE A 109 -14.20 -15.30 -4.26
C PHE A 109 -14.93 -16.12 -3.21
N ALA A 110 -15.11 -15.52 -2.04
CA ALA A 110 -16.04 -15.97 -1.01
C ALA A 110 -16.91 -14.78 -0.64
N ARG A 111 -18.12 -14.71 -1.19
CA ARG A 111 -19.06 -13.60 -1.00
C ARG A 111 -20.37 -14.09 -0.41
N ASN A 112 -21.20 -13.16 0.06
CA ASN A 112 -22.53 -13.47 0.61
C ASN A 112 -23.43 -14.20 -0.40
N MET A 113 -23.20 -14.03 -1.70
CA MET A 113 -23.95 -14.69 -2.78
C MET A 113 -23.36 -16.05 -3.21
N GLY A 114 -22.32 -16.53 -2.54
CA GLY A 114 -21.65 -17.81 -2.80
C GLY A 114 -20.16 -17.68 -3.11
N SER A 115 -19.51 -18.85 -3.22
CA SER A 115 -18.09 -18.98 -3.51
C SER A 115 -17.84 -19.47 -4.93
N PHE A 116 -16.82 -18.95 -5.59
CA PHE A 116 -16.43 -19.37 -6.94
C PHE A 116 -14.98 -18.99 -7.25
N VAL A 117 -14.40 -19.69 -8.22
CA VAL A 117 -13.11 -19.33 -8.83
C VAL A 117 -13.36 -18.81 -10.23
N LYS A 118 -12.92 -17.59 -10.52
CA LYS A 118 -12.89 -17.00 -11.85
C LYS A 118 -11.49 -17.13 -12.42
N VAL A 119 -11.36 -17.78 -13.56
CA VAL A 119 -10.12 -17.87 -14.34
C VAL A 119 -10.31 -17.05 -15.61
N VAL A 120 -9.36 -16.17 -15.91
CA VAL A 120 -9.31 -15.40 -17.15
C VAL A 120 -8.03 -15.76 -17.88
N SER A 121 -8.14 -16.23 -19.13
CA SER A 121 -6.97 -16.54 -19.96
C SER A 121 -6.35 -15.28 -20.55
N LYS A 122 -5.15 -15.40 -21.11
CA LYS A 122 -4.46 -14.29 -21.81
C LYS A 122 -5.25 -13.77 -23.01
N GLU A 123 -6.04 -14.63 -23.63
CA GLU A 123 -6.94 -14.30 -24.75
C GLU A 123 -8.28 -13.69 -24.28
N GLY A 124 -8.40 -13.35 -22.99
CA GLY A 124 -9.60 -12.76 -22.39
C GLY A 124 -10.74 -13.74 -22.12
N ARG A 125 -10.54 -15.05 -22.34
CA ARG A 125 -11.60 -16.06 -22.10
C ARG A 125 -11.80 -16.25 -20.61
N THR A 126 -13.05 -16.09 -20.17
CA THR A 126 -13.42 -16.26 -18.76
C THR A 126 -14.07 -17.62 -18.51
N ARG A 127 -13.64 -18.30 -17.46
CA ARG A 127 -14.29 -19.50 -16.91
C ARG A 127 -14.62 -19.30 -15.44
N LEU A 128 -15.86 -19.62 -15.05
CA LEU A 128 -16.29 -19.66 -13.66
C LEU A 128 -16.37 -21.12 -13.21
N ILE A 129 -15.76 -21.41 -12.06
CA ILE A 129 -15.80 -22.70 -11.39
C ILE A 129 -16.56 -22.49 -10.09
N LYS A 130 -17.67 -23.21 -9.91
CA LYS A 130 -18.51 -23.18 -8.72
C LYS A 130 -18.43 -24.54 -8.01
N PRO A 131 -18.78 -24.62 -6.71
CA PRO A 131 -18.96 -25.89 -6.01
C PRO A 131 -19.91 -26.85 -6.74
#